data_AF-A0A2V8H405-F1
#
_entry.id   AF-A0A2V8H405-F1
#
_cell.length_a   1.000
_cell.length_b   1.000
_cell.length_c   1.000
_cell.angle_alpha   90.00
_cell.angle_beta   90.00
_cell.angle_gamma   90.00
#
_symmetry.space_group_name_H-M   'P 1'
#
loop_
_entity.id
_entity.type
_entity.pdbx_description
1 polymer ?
#
loop_
_entity_poly.entity_id
_entity_poly.type
_entity_poly.pdbx_seq_one_letter_code
_entity_poly.pdbx_strand_id
1 'polypeptide(L)' 'MAGTLKIGQHEIGDHARCYVIAEIGHNHQGSLEKARELFREAKLAGAHAVKLQKRDNRGLYTRAAYNKP' A
#
# COMPACT_ATOMS: atom_id res chain seq x y z
N MET A 1 19.01 -0.80 23.16
CA MET A 1 18.07 -1.89 22.81
C MET A 1 17.50 -1.53 21.45
N ALA A 2 17.58 -2.43 20.46
CA ALA A 2 16.93 -2.20 19.17
C ALA A 2 15.41 -2.12 19.40
N GLY A 3 14.78 -1.08 18.84
CA GLY A 3 13.33 -0.90 18.98
C GLY A 3 12.58 -1.98 18.20
N THR A 4 11.52 -2.53 18.78
CA THR A 4 10.65 -3.50 18.10
C THR A 4 9.27 -2.89 17.87
N LEU A 5 8.67 -3.19 16.72
CA LEU A 5 7.31 -2.78 16.35
C LEU A 5 6.50 -4.03 15.99
N LYS A 6 5.26 -4.11 16.45
CA LYS A 6 4.34 -5.19 16.07
C LYS A 6 3.23 -4.65 15.16
N ILE A 7 3.09 -5.24 13.98
CA ILE A 7 1.98 -4.96 13.05
C ILE A 7 1.20 -6.27 12.85
N GLY A 8 -0.02 -6.32 13.40
CA GLY A 8 -0.84 -7.53 13.39
C GLY A 8 -0.12 -8.69 14.09
N GLN A 9 0.20 -9.73 13.33
CA GLN A 9 0.90 -10.92 13.83
C GLN A 9 2.42 -10.88 13.60
N HIS A 10 2.96 -9.81 13.00
CA HIS A 10 4.36 -9.71 12.62
C HIS A 10 5.14 -8.79 13.57
N GLU A 11 6.28 -9.27 14.04
CA GLU A 11 7.28 -8.45 14.74
C GLU A 11 8.31 -7.91 13.73
N ILE A 12 8.63 -6.64 13.86
CA ILE A 12 9.54 -5.87 13.01
C ILE A 12 10.62 -5.29 13.91
N GLY A 13 11.88 -5.55 13.58
CA GLY A 13 13.04 -5.08 14.33
C GLY A 13 14.32 -5.61 13.72
N ASP A 14 15.47 -5.14 14.21
CA ASP A 14 16.79 -5.42 13.64
C ASP A 14 17.16 -6.92 13.65
N HIS A 15 16.53 -7.72 14.52
CA HIS A 15 16.72 -9.17 14.65
C HIS A 15 15.72 -10.01 13.83
N ALA A 16 14.71 -9.39 13.23
CA ALA A 16 13.64 -10.07 12.50
C ALA A 16 13.86 -10.04 10.98
N ARG A 17 13.14 -10.89 10.25
CA ARG A 17 13.12 -10.83 8.78
C ARG A 17 12.44 -9.54 8.30
N CYS A 18 12.83 -9.07 7.12
CA CYS A 18 12.24 -7.88 6.51
C CYS A 18 10.71 -8.00 6.37
N TYR A 19 10.01 -6.96 6.82
CA TYR A 19 8.57 -6.82 6.63
C TYR A 19 8.28 -6.13 5.30
N VAL A 20 7.78 -6.90 4.34
CA VAL A 20 7.49 -6.44 2.98
C VAL A 20 6.03 -5.96 2.86
N ILE A 21 5.87 -4.71 2.44
CA ILE A 21 4.58 -4.10 2.10
C ILE A 21 4.51 -3.96 0.57
N ALA A 22 3.48 -4.55 -0.04
CA ALA A 22 3.16 -4.31 -1.44
C ALA A 22 2.41 -2.97 -1.59
N GLU A 23 3.07 -1.96 -2.15
CA GLU A 23 2.45 -0.66 -2.43
C GLU A 23 1.57 -0.75 -3.68
N ILE A 24 0.26 -0.95 -3.46
CA ILE A 24 -0.73 -0.96 -4.54
C ILE A 24 -1.08 0.47 -4.95
N GLY A 25 -1.05 1.41 -3.99
CA GLY A 25 -1.29 2.83 -4.24
C GLY A 25 -2.65 3.07 -4.89
N HIS A 26 -2.63 3.56 -6.13
CA HIS A 26 -3.81 3.78 -6.97
C HIS A 26 -3.78 2.97 -8.28
N ASN A 27 -2.93 1.94 -8.36
CA ASN A 27 -2.77 1.10 -9.57
C ASN A 27 -4.01 0.27 -9.91
N HIS A 28 -5.00 0.22 -9.00
CA HIS A 28 -6.32 -0.34 -9.27
C HIS A 28 -7.20 0.57 -10.15
N GLN A 29 -6.79 1.81 -10.44
CA GLN A 29 -7.45 2.73 -11.37
C GLN A 29 -8.96 2.94 -11.10
N GLY A 30 -9.34 2.93 -9.82
CA GLY A 30 -10.75 3.05 -9.40
C GLY A 30 -11.58 1.77 -9.52
N SER A 31 -11.04 0.68 -10.09
CA SER A 31 -11.71 -0.62 -10.16
C SER A 31 -11.54 -1.41 -8.86
N LEU A 32 -12.66 -1.78 -8.24
CA LEU A 32 -12.67 -2.63 -7.05
C LEU A 32 -12.20 -4.05 -7.36
N GLU A 33 -12.61 -4.61 -8.51
CA GLU A 33 -12.19 -5.95 -8.92
C GLU A 33 -10.68 -6.02 -9.17
N LYS A 34 -10.11 -4.99 -9.81
CA LYS A 34 -8.66 -4.91 -10.00
C LYS A 34 -7.92 -4.78 -8.68
N ALA A 35 -8.46 -4.04 -7.70
CA ALA A 35 -7.88 -3.97 -6.37
C ALA A 35 -7.85 -5.34 -5.68
N ARG A 36 -8.94 -6.14 -5.79
CA ARG A 36 -9.01 -7.50 -5.23
C ARG A 36 -8.01 -8.44 -5.89
N GLU A 37 -7.86 -8.36 -7.20
CA GLU A 37 -6.85 -9.12 -7.96
C GLU A 37 -5.44 -8.81 -7.44
N LEU A 38 -5.08 -7.52 -7.38
CA LEU A 38 -3.78 -7.07 -6.88
C LEU A 38 -3.50 -7.54 -5.43
N PHE A 39 -4.52 -7.61 -4.59
CA PHE A 39 -4.36 -8.11 -3.22
C PHE A 39 -4.05 -9.61 -3.17
N ARG A 40 -4.71 -10.40 -4.03
CA ARG A 40 -4.41 -11.85 -4.14
C ARG A 40 -2.98 -12.05 -4.64
N GLU A 41 -2.57 -11.34 -5.68
CA GLU A 41 -1.20 -11.46 -6.22
C GLU A 41 -0.15 -11.05 -5.20
N ALA A 42 -0.35 -9.96 -4.47
CA ALA A 42 0.55 -9.55 -3.39
C ALA A 42 0.68 -10.63 -2.29
N LYS A 43 -0.44 -11.26 -1.93
CA LYS A 43 -0.42 -12.36 -0.95
C LYS A 43 0.31 -13.59 -1.49
N LEU A 44 0.08 -13.98 -2.74
CA LEU A 44 0.75 -15.10 -3.40
C LEU A 44 2.26 -14.87 -3.52
N ALA A 45 2.69 -13.63 -3.75
CA ALA A 45 4.10 -13.23 -3.77
C ALA A 45 4.76 -13.21 -2.38
N GLY A 46 4.00 -13.41 -1.30
CA GLY A 46 4.52 -13.45 0.07
C GLY A 46 4.63 -12.08 0.74
N ALA A 47 3.94 -11.05 0.24
CA ALA A 47 3.86 -9.78 0.95
C ALA A 47 3.12 -9.94 2.29
N HIS A 48 3.54 -9.18 3.31
CA HIS A 48 2.95 -9.23 4.64
C HIS A 48 1.73 -8.33 4.75
N ALA A 49 1.72 -7.23 3.99
CA ALA A 49 0.61 -6.30 3.87
C ALA A 49 0.53 -5.71 2.47
N VAL A 50 -0.65 -5.19 2.14
CA VAL A 50 -0.88 -4.30 1.01
C VAL A 50 -1.13 -2.88 1.54
N LYS A 51 -0.70 -1.86 0.80
CA LYS A 51 -0.97 -0.47 1.12
C LYS A 51 -1.66 0.24 -0.05
N LEU A 52 -2.76 0.92 0.26
CA LEU A 52 -3.54 1.74 -0.67
C LEU A 52 -3.28 3.23 -0.41
N GLN A 53 -3.45 4.04 -1.45
CA GLN A 53 -3.50 5.49 -1.31
C GLN A 53 -4.96 5.95 -1.29
N LYS A 54 -5.43 6.43 -0.13
CA LYS A 54 -6.70 7.15 -0.06
C LYS A 54 -6.49 8.54 -0.64
N ARG A 55 -7.19 8.88 -1.72
CA ARG A 55 -6.99 10.14 -2.45
C ARG A 55 -8.30 10.90 -2.57
N ASP A 56 -8.23 12.20 -2.33
CA ASP A 56 -9.17 13.19 -2.87
C ASP A 56 -8.39 14.05 -3.87
N ASN A 57 -8.57 13.78 -5.16
CA ASN A 57 -7.79 14.45 -6.20
C ASN A 57 -8.06 15.96 -6.26
N ARG A 58 -9.23 16.42 -5.81
CA ARG A 58 -9.56 17.86 -5.78
C ARG A 58 -8.78 18.59 -4.69
N GLY A 59 -8.62 17.95 -3.52
CA GLY A 59 -7.80 18.48 -2.43
C GLY A 59 -6.30 18.27 -2.64
N LEU A 60 -5.91 17.22 -3.36
CA LEU A 60 -4.50 16.84 -3.56
C LEU A 60 -3.80 17.67 -4.62
N TYR A 61 -4.48 18.02 -5.71
CA TYR A 61 -3.87 18.71 -6.84
C TYR A 61 -4.17 20.21 -6.83
N THR A 62 -3.23 21.00 -7.34
CA THR A 62 -3.53 22.39 -7.70
C THR A 62 -4.61 22.41 -8.77
N ARG A 63 -5.41 23.49 -8.82
CA ARG A 63 -6.44 23.66 -9.86
C ARG A 63 -5.86 23.53 -11.27
N ALA A 64 -4.66 24.05 -11.50
CA ALA A 64 -3.99 23.90 -12.79
C ALA A 64 -3.67 22.44 -13.10
N ALA A 65 -3.13 21.67 -12.16
CA ALA A 65 -2.79 20.26 -12.36
C ALA A 65 -4.02 19.35 -12.52
N TYR A 66 -5.08 19.60 -11.74
CA TYR A 66 -6.32 18.82 -11.81
C TYR A 66 -7.04 18.94 -13.17
N ASN A 67 -6.97 20.11 -13.80
CA ASN A 67 -7.64 20.38 -15.08
C ASN A 67 -6.73 20.15 -16.29
N LYS A 68 -5.51 19.61 -16.11
CA LYS A 68 -4.70 19.17 -17.25
C LYS A 68 -5.41 17.98 -17.92
N PRO A 69 -5.47 17.95 -19.27
CA PRO A 69 -6.05 16.83 -20.00
C PRO A 69 -5.31 15.52 -19.75
#